data_AF-A0A5E7VRN2-F1
#
_entry.id   AF-A0A5E7VRN2-F1
#
_cell.length_a   1.000
_cell.length_b   1.000
_cell.length_c   1.000
_cell.angle_alpha   90.00
_cell.angle_beta   90.00
_cell.angle_gamma   90.00
#
_symmetry.space_group_name_H-M   'P 1'
#
loop_
_entity.id
_entity.type
_entity.pdbx_description
1 polymer ?
#
loop_
_entity_poly.entity_id
_entity_poly.type
_entity_poly.pdbx_seq_one_letter_code
_entity_poly.pdbx_strand_id
1 'polypeptide(L)'
;MSTPPAGTTKKRMFSRNDYLAPLPIPTGRKPSDVLNIIWRKNEAFLDVGNYSIGSAVMVLWPMVLLFAFLNYLSPDPLIWGGGLIIVGIPILFVVYGLFREVPLPIRFNRQRREVCVPRDNGEYWIVPWETVTAAATQQSSVSQAGKATMGLLVIGFENPDPHATEDSKHFSLGFNCGGGTTAMALWECMRSYMEIGPEAVEDQTARFDRSKGIWATYLDDLIKAAKLRGWFVTVLWEGFCGIFIFNTLLIDVLERWKLNPPPDLPYPDIIEWSKPLPPEHWAKQSPELEAAIAKREAELAAQAQSELA
;
A
#
# COMPACT_ATOMS: atom_id res chain seq x y z
N MET A 1 -15.98 10.81 13.70
CA MET A 1 -16.70 9.99 12.70
C MET A 1 -17.41 8.86 13.43
N SER A 2 -18.58 8.37 13.00
CA SER A 2 -19.03 7.07 13.51
C SER A 2 -17.97 6.04 13.12
N THR A 3 -17.45 5.24 14.05
CA THR A 3 -16.50 4.15 13.84
C THR A 3 -17.28 2.84 13.93
N PRO A 4 -17.86 2.33 12.82
CA PRO A 4 -18.56 1.06 12.85
C PRO A 4 -17.60 -0.05 13.28
N PRO A 5 -18.08 -1.05 14.03
CA PRO A 5 -17.22 -2.13 14.49
C PRO A 5 -16.64 -2.90 13.30
N ALA A 6 -15.44 -3.46 13.48
CA ALA A 6 -14.81 -4.29 12.47
C ALA A 6 -15.70 -5.48 12.07
N GLY A 7 -15.63 -5.88 10.80
CA GLY A 7 -16.48 -6.91 10.22
C GLY A 7 -17.84 -6.39 9.73
N THR A 8 -18.17 -5.12 9.94
CA THR A 8 -19.39 -4.53 9.38
C THR A 8 -19.21 -4.12 7.91
N THR A 9 -20.24 -4.35 7.09
CA THR A 9 -20.28 -3.91 5.70
C THR A 9 -21.44 -2.93 5.51
N LYS A 10 -21.15 -1.71 5.06
CA LYS A 10 -22.15 -0.74 4.62
C LYS A 10 -22.17 -0.69 3.10
N LYS A 11 -23.19 -1.30 2.50
CA LYS A 11 -23.43 -1.28 1.05
C LYS A 11 -24.53 -0.27 0.72
N ARG A 12 -24.24 0.63 -0.22
CA ARG A 12 -25.18 1.53 -0.89
C ARG A 12 -25.24 1.18 -2.37
N MET A 13 -26.10 1.86 -3.13
CA MET A 13 -26.31 1.59 -4.57
C MET A 13 -25.00 1.61 -5.39
N PHE A 14 -24.12 2.57 -5.11
CA PHE A 14 -22.86 2.78 -5.85
C PHE A 14 -21.61 2.76 -4.95
N SER A 15 -21.75 2.40 -3.68
CA SER A 15 -20.61 2.38 -2.76
C SER A 15 -20.68 1.19 -1.81
N ARG A 16 -19.52 0.70 -1.40
CA ARG A 16 -19.38 -0.34 -0.39
C ARG A 16 -18.21 0.02 0.51
N ASN A 17 -18.45 0.02 1.81
CA ASN A 17 -17.42 0.18 2.82
C ASN A 17 -17.43 -1.06 3.71
N ASP A 18 -16.32 -1.81 3.70
CA ASP A 18 -16.06 -2.89 4.63
C ASP A 18 -15.14 -2.36 5.74
N TYR A 19 -15.64 -2.27 6.97
CA TYR A 19 -14.89 -1.76 8.11
C TYR A 19 -14.05 -2.89 8.70
N LEU A 20 -12.73 -2.67 8.78
CA LEU A 20 -11.72 -3.67 9.12
C LEU A 20 -11.13 -3.44 10.51
N ALA A 21 -11.21 -2.21 11.03
CA ALA A 21 -10.84 -1.82 12.39
C ALA A 21 -11.65 -0.57 12.82
N PRO A 22 -11.85 -0.28 14.12
CA PRO A 22 -11.07 -0.68 15.30
C PRO A 22 -11.28 -2.12 15.74
N LEU A 23 -10.40 -2.62 16.63
CA LEU A 23 -10.24 -4.04 16.99
C LEU A 23 -9.96 -4.92 15.74
N PRO A 24 -8.70 -4.94 15.27
CA PRO A 24 -8.30 -5.58 14.00
C PRO A 24 -8.56 -7.10 13.91
N ILE A 25 -9.77 -7.51 13.53
CA ILE A 25 -10.14 -8.92 13.32
C ILE A 25 -9.73 -9.41 11.92
N PRO A 26 -9.52 -10.73 11.73
CA PRO A 26 -9.17 -11.30 10.43
C PRO A 26 -10.28 -11.14 9.39
N THR A 27 -9.86 -10.79 8.18
CA THR A 27 -10.73 -10.59 7.01
C THR A 27 -10.95 -11.86 6.20
N GLY A 28 -10.17 -12.92 6.46
CA GLY A 28 -10.15 -14.18 5.69
C GLY A 28 -9.38 -14.08 4.36
N ARG A 29 -8.74 -12.95 4.07
CA ARG A 29 -7.86 -12.79 2.88
C ARG A 29 -6.42 -13.14 3.23
N LYS A 30 -5.69 -13.66 2.25
CA LYS A 30 -4.24 -13.84 2.37
C LYS A 30 -3.56 -12.46 2.33
N PRO A 31 -2.61 -12.16 3.24
CA PRO A 31 -1.84 -10.92 3.17
C PRO A 31 -1.11 -10.81 1.83
N SER A 32 -1.27 -9.68 1.15
CA SER A 32 -0.64 -9.41 -0.15
C SER A 32 -0.31 -7.92 -0.30
N ASP A 33 0.97 -7.58 -0.39
CA ASP A 33 1.46 -6.21 -0.62
C ASP A 33 1.37 -5.86 -2.11
N VAL A 34 0.15 -5.67 -2.60
CA VAL A 34 -0.13 -5.39 -4.03
C VAL A 34 0.39 -4.02 -4.51
N LEU A 35 0.73 -3.13 -3.58
CA LEU A 35 1.15 -1.76 -3.87
C LEU A 35 2.61 -1.50 -3.54
N ASN A 36 3.34 -2.50 -3.05
CA ASN A 36 4.72 -2.32 -2.62
C ASN A 36 4.86 -1.22 -1.54
N ILE A 37 3.98 -1.24 -0.53
CA ILE A 37 3.94 -0.22 0.54
C ILE A 37 4.85 -0.55 1.73
N ILE A 38 5.27 -1.82 1.87
CA ILE A 38 6.14 -2.23 2.97
C ILE A 38 7.58 -1.84 2.66
N TRP A 39 8.13 -0.88 3.40
CA TRP A 39 9.49 -0.37 3.19
C TRP A 39 10.53 -1.08 4.04
N ARG A 40 10.17 -1.44 5.27
CA ARG A 40 11.02 -2.22 6.18
C ARG A 40 10.17 -3.18 6.98
N LYS A 41 10.73 -4.35 7.27
CA LYS A 41 10.09 -5.38 8.08
C LYS A 41 11.17 -6.08 8.91
N ASN A 42 10.93 -6.22 10.22
CA ASN A 42 11.76 -7.01 11.12
C ASN A 42 10.89 -7.55 12.27
N GLU A 43 11.49 -8.12 13.31
CA GLU A 43 10.77 -8.70 14.46
C GLU A 43 10.11 -7.64 15.37
N ALA A 44 10.58 -6.39 15.34
CA ALA A 44 10.09 -5.33 16.20
C ALA A 44 9.04 -4.46 15.50
N PHE A 45 9.34 -3.97 14.29
CA PHE A 45 8.48 -3.06 13.56
C PHE A 45 8.37 -3.32 12.04
N LEU A 46 7.28 -2.79 11.49
CA LEU A 46 6.96 -2.72 10.06
C LEU A 46 6.81 -1.25 9.67
N ASP A 47 7.57 -0.80 8.68
CA ASP A 47 7.43 0.53 8.09
C ASP A 47 6.58 0.44 6.83
N VAL A 48 5.49 1.22 6.81
CA VAL A 48 4.58 1.31 5.68
C VAL A 48 4.57 2.74 5.16
N GLY A 49 4.86 2.90 3.87
CA GLY A 49 4.88 4.20 3.22
C GLY A 49 3.98 4.26 1.99
N ASN A 50 3.63 5.48 1.59
CA ASN A 50 2.81 5.74 0.41
C ASN A 50 3.57 6.61 -0.59
N TYR A 51 4.39 5.97 -1.42
CA TYR A 51 5.14 6.62 -2.49
C TYR A 51 5.20 5.71 -3.72
N SER A 52 4.38 6.01 -4.73
CA SER A 52 4.15 5.15 -5.90
C SER A 52 4.67 5.76 -7.21
N ILE A 53 5.95 6.10 -7.25
CA ILE A 53 6.60 6.66 -8.46
C ILE A 53 6.47 5.71 -9.67
N GLY A 54 6.56 4.39 -9.44
CA GLY A 54 6.37 3.39 -10.48
C GLY A 54 5.00 3.44 -11.14
N SER A 55 3.93 3.62 -10.35
CA SER A 55 2.57 3.77 -10.87
C SER A 55 2.42 5.00 -11.75
N ALA A 56 3.07 6.12 -11.41
CA ALA A 56 3.06 7.32 -12.24
C ALA A 56 3.73 7.07 -13.60
N VAL A 57 4.88 6.39 -13.62
CA VAL A 57 5.57 6.02 -14.88
C VAL A 57 4.72 5.06 -15.71
N MET A 58 4.11 4.03 -15.09
CA MET A 58 3.26 3.05 -15.79
C MET A 58 2.04 3.69 -16.46
N VAL A 59 1.54 4.81 -15.93
CA VAL A 59 0.41 5.55 -16.53
C VAL A 59 0.91 6.53 -17.60
N LEU A 60 1.98 7.27 -17.33
CA LEU A 60 2.45 8.34 -18.23
C LEU A 60 3.19 7.81 -19.44
N TRP A 61 4.01 6.76 -19.30
CA TRP A 61 4.84 6.27 -20.41
C TRP A 61 4.02 5.72 -21.59
N PRO A 62 2.98 4.87 -21.40
CA PRO A 62 2.10 4.49 -22.50
C PRO A 62 1.43 5.69 -23.18
N MET A 63 1.09 6.73 -22.42
CA MET A 63 0.51 7.96 -22.97
C MET A 63 1.52 8.73 -23.82
N VAL A 64 2.79 8.81 -23.39
CA VAL A 64 3.87 9.38 -24.22
C VAL A 64 3.97 8.62 -25.55
N LEU A 65 4.00 7.28 -25.50
CA LEU A 65 4.08 6.45 -26.71
C LEU A 65 2.87 6.65 -27.61
N LEU A 66 1.67 6.71 -27.05
CA LEU A 66 0.43 6.92 -27.78
C LEU A 66 0.45 8.26 -28.52
N PHE A 67 0.76 9.36 -27.83
CA PHE A 67 0.79 10.69 -28.46
C PHE A 67 1.92 10.81 -29.49
N ALA A 68 3.09 10.21 -29.22
CA ALA A 68 4.18 10.15 -30.19
C ALA A 68 3.78 9.36 -31.46
N PHE A 69 3.11 8.23 -31.30
CA PHE A 69 2.62 7.41 -32.40
C PHE A 69 1.53 8.12 -33.20
N LEU A 70 0.55 8.75 -32.55
CA LEU A 70 -0.50 9.52 -33.21
C LEU A 70 0.09 10.68 -34.02
N ASN A 71 1.06 11.39 -33.45
CA ASN A 71 1.76 12.47 -34.15
C ASN A 71 2.60 11.96 -35.33
N TYR A 72 3.17 10.75 -35.25
CA TYR A 72 3.88 10.13 -36.37
C TYR A 72 2.92 9.76 -37.52
N LEU A 73 1.73 9.23 -37.21
CA LEU A 73 0.74 8.87 -38.23
C LEU A 73 0.08 10.10 -38.88
N SER A 74 -0.22 11.13 -38.08
CA SER A 74 -0.88 12.35 -38.53
C SER A 74 -0.23 13.55 -37.83
N PRO A 75 0.83 14.13 -38.40
CA PRO A 75 1.47 15.33 -37.84
C PRO A 75 0.49 16.51 -37.83
N ASP A 76 -0.12 16.78 -36.67
CA ASP A 76 -1.10 17.84 -36.46
C ASP A 76 -0.70 18.66 -35.21
N PRO A 77 -0.62 20.00 -35.29
CA PRO A 77 -0.34 20.86 -34.14
C PRO A 77 -1.26 20.62 -32.93
N LEU A 78 -2.50 20.18 -33.15
CA LEU A 78 -3.45 19.86 -32.08
C LEU A 78 -3.07 18.58 -31.32
N ILE A 79 -2.58 17.55 -32.02
CA ILE A 79 -2.11 16.31 -31.39
C ILE A 79 -0.86 16.60 -30.56
N TRP A 80 0.06 17.39 -31.13
CA TRP A 80 1.27 17.82 -30.43
C TRP A 80 0.97 18.70 -29.21
N GLY A 81 0.13 19.73 -29.37
CA GLY A 81 -0.29 20.62 -28.29
C GLY A 81 -1.09 19.89 -27.20
N GLY A 82 -2.00 18.99 -27.60
CA GLY A 82 -2.76 18.14 -26.69
C GLY A 82 -1.85 17.21 -25.87
N GLY A 83 -0.87 16.58 -26.52
CA GLY A 83 0.13 15.75 -25.84
C GLY A 83 0.97 16.52 -24.82
N LEU A 84 1.40 17.74 -25.16
CA LEU A 84 2.17 18.59 -24.25
C LEU A 84 1.37 18.96 -22.98
N ILE A 85 0.07 19.21 -23.11
CA ILE A 85 -0.79 19.54 -21.97
C ILE A 85 -1.14 18.27 -21.18
N ILE A 86 -1.71 17.26 -21.84
CA ILE A 86 -2.25 16.06 -21.20
C ILE A 86 -1.15 15.21 -20.55
N VAL A 87 0.02 15.14 -21.18
CA VAL A 87 1.14 14.31 -20.70
C VAL A 87 2.24 15.17 -20.08
N GLY A 88 2.57 16.31 -20.69
CA GLY A 88 3.66 17.17 -20.21
C GLY A 88 3.40 17.79 -18.84
N ILE A 89 2.18 18.26 -18.55
CA ILE A 89 1.85 18.83 -17.22
C ILE A 89 2.00 17.77 -16.11
N PRO A 90 1.39 16.56 -16.21
CA PRO A 90 1.65 15.50 -15.24
C PRO A 90 3.12 15.08 -15.11
N ILE A 91 3.89 15.05 -16.21
CA ILE A 91 5.33 14.80 -16.16
C ILE A 91 6.03 15.86 -15.31
N LEU A 92 5.69 17.16 -15.46
CA LEU A 92 6.25 18.21 -14.62
C LEU A 92 5.92 18.03 -13.14
N PHE A 93 4.71 17.58 -12.81
CA PHE A 93 4.35 17.24 -11.42
C PHE A 93 5.17 16.06 -10.88
N VAL A 94 5.39 15.02 -11.68
CA VAL A 94 6.25 13.89 -11.31
C VAL A 94 7.69 14.35 -11.10
N VAL A 95 8.24 15.14 -12.02
CA VAL A 95 9.59 15.72 -11.91
C VAL A 95 9.71 16.59 -10.67
N TYR A 96 8.73 17.46 -10.40
CA TYR A 96 8.71 18.26 -9.19
C TYR A 96 8.65 17.39 -7.93
N GLY A 97 7.80 16.35 -7.91
CA GLY A 97 7.72 15.36 -6.83
C GLY A 97 9.02 14.58 -6.61
N LEU A 98 9.79 14.36 -7.68
CA LEU A 98 11.12 13.77 -7.63
C LEU A 98 12.18 14.72 -7.03
N PHE A 99 11.90 16.01 -6.85
CA PHE A 99 12.78 16.90 -6.08
C PHE A 99 12.32 17.10 -4.64
N ARG A 100 11.14 16.62 -4.27
CA ARG A 100 10.68 16.63 -2.88
C ARG A 100 11.23 15.45 -2.09
N GLU A 101 11.29 15.62 -0.78
CA GLU A 101 11.59 14.55 0.16
C GLU A 101 10.47 13.50 0.13
N VAL A 102 10.85 12.25 0.32
CA VAL A 102 9.88 11.15 0.40
C VAL A 102 9.14 11.26 1.74
N PRO A 103 7.80 11.15 1.77
CA PRO A 103 7.05 11.16 3.02
C PRO A 103 7.56 10.09 4.00
N LEU A 104 7.61 10.44 5.28
CA LEU A 104 8.02 9.51 6.33
C LEU A 104 7.04 8.32 6.44
N PRO A 105 7.54 7.12 6.77
CA PRO A 105 6.70 5.95 6.91
C PRO A 105 5.84 6.01 8.18
N ILE A 106 4.71 5.33 8.16
CA ILE A 106 3.99 4.94 9.38
C ILE A 106 4.64 3.66 9.91
N ARG A 107 5.05 3.68 11.18
CA ARG A 107 5.74 2.55 11.81
C ARG A 107 4.81 1.80 12.75
N PHE A 108 4.58 0.53 12.45
CA PHE A 108 3.79 -0.39 13.27
C PHE A 108 4.74 -1.20 14.15
N ASN A 109 4.67 -1.06 15.47
CA ASN A 109 5.51 -1.78 16.42
C ASN A 109 4.71 -2.91 17.07
N ARG A 110 5.04 -4.14 16.69
CA ARG A 110 4.35 -5.35 17.12
C ARG A 110 4.51 -5.59 18.61
N GLN A 111 5.74 -5.43 19.11
CA GLN A 111 6.10 -5.78 20.48
C GLN A 111 5.44 -4.85 21.49
N ARG A 112 5.25 -3.58 21.14
CA ARG A 112 4.53 -2.60 21.96
C ARG A 112 3.03 -2.51 21.65
N ARG A 113 2.57 -3.12 20.55
CA ARG A 113 1.20 -3.01 20.02
C ARG A 113 0.78 -1.55 19.83
N GLU A 114 1.65 -0.77 19.22
CA GLU A 114 1.50 0.68 19.00
C GLU A 114 1.90 1.05 17.58
N VAL A 115 1.38 2.17 17.08
CA VAL A 115 1.69 2.71 15.76
C VAL A 115 2.18 4.15 15.90
N CYS A 116 3.32 4.43 15.30
CA CYS A 116 3.88 5.77 15.21
C CYS A 116 3.48 6.42 13.88
N VAL A 117 2.85 7.59 13.96
CA VAL A 117 2.38 8.38 12.82
C VAL A 117 3.14 9.71 12.79
N PRO A 118 3.98 9.97 11.76
CA PRO A 118 4.66 11.25 11.61
C PRO A 118 3.67 12.36 11.18
N ARG A 119 3.92 13.60 11.61
CA ARG A 119 3.15 14.81 11.26
C ARG A 119 4.03 15.85 10.55
N ASP A 120 3.39 16.76 9.81
CA ASP A 120 4.06 17.75 8.94
C ASP A 120 4.94 18.77 9.69
N ASN A 121 4.80 18.89 11.03
CA ASN A 121 5.55 19.83 11.87
C ASN A 121 6.76 19.21 12.59
N GLY A 122 7.19 18.00 12.20
CA GLY A 122 8.24 17.27 12.93
C GLY A 122 7.75 16.70 14.27
N GLU A 123 6.44 16.64 14.45
CA GLU A 123 5.79 15.94 15.55
C GLU A 123 5.43 14.51 15.13
N TYR A 124 5.10 13.68 16.10
CA TYR A 124 4.59 12.33 15.86
C TYR A 124 3.54 11.97 16.89
N TRP A 125 2.65 11.05 16.52
CA TRP A 125 1.70 10.44 17.44
C TRP A 125 2.04 8.97 17.63
N ILE A 126 1.98 8.51 18.87
CA ILE A 126 1.96 7.07 19.17
C ILE A 126 0.53 6.73 19.56
N VAL A 127 -0.06 5.80 18.83
CA VAL A 127 -1.43 5.36 19.07
C VAL A 127 -1.47 3.86 19.29
N PRO A 128 -2.29 3.35 20.23
CA PRO A 128 -2.48 1.92 20.41
C PRO A 128 -2.97 1.26 19.11
N TRP A 129 -2.45 0.08 18.80
CA TRP A 129 -2.83 -0.67 17.61
C TRP A 129 -4.35 -0.96 17.54
N GLU A 130 -4.97 -1.20 18.70
CA GLU A 130 -6.39 -1.56 18.78
C GLU A 130 -7.33 -0.39 18.52
N THR A 131 -6.84 0.86 18.62
CA THR A 131 -7.58 2.08 18.28
C THR A 131 -7.43 2.49 16.82
N VAL A 132 -6.54 1.84 16.05
CA VAL A 132 -6.38 2.10 14.62
C VAL A 132 -7.69 1.76 13.92
N THR A 133 -8.16 2.67 13.09
CA THR A 133 -9.36 2.46 12.26
C THR A 133 -8.95 2.10 10.85
N ALA A 134 -9.68 1.21 10.20
CA ALA A 134 -9.38 0.81 8.84
C ALA A 134 -10.65 0.46 8.08
N ALA A 135 -10.73 0.85 6.81
CA ALA A 135 -11.85 0.55 5.96
C ALA A 135 -11.42 0.30 4.52
N ALA A 136 -11.87 -0.81 3.94
CA ALA A 136 -11.83 -1.05 2.51
C ALA A 136 -13.02 -0.32 1.88
N THR A 137 -12.74 0.76 1.15
CA THR A 137 -13.76 1.58 0.50
C THR A 137 -13.79 1.30 -1.00
N GLN A 138 -14.99 1.24 -1.56
CA GLN A 138 -15.20 0.97 -2.97
C GLN A 138 -16.36 1.83 -3.48
N GLN A 139 -16.16 2.46 -4.64
CA GLN A 139 -17.18 3.17 -5.40
C GLN A 139 -17.32 2.54 -6.78
N SER A 140 -18.54 2.52 -7.30
CA SER A 140 -18.85 1.99 -8.63
C SER A 140 -19.63 3.03 -9.42
N SER A 141 -19.21 3.27 -10.67
CA SER A 141 -19.95 4.08 -11.62
C SER A 141 -20.40 3.19 -12.79
N VAL A 142 -21.51 3.55 -13.42
CA VAL A 142 -22.02 2.86 -14.62
C VAL A 142 -22.11 3.89 -15.73
N SER A 143 -21.47 3.59 -16.86
CA SER A 143 -21.48 4.44 -18.06
C SER A 143 -21.79 3.58 -19.30
N GLN A 144 -21.83 4.21 -20.48
CA GLN A 144 -21.95 3.50 -21.75
C GLN A 144 -20.80 2.50 -21.99
N ALA A 145 -19.63 2.74 -21.38
CA ALA A 145 -18.49 1.82 -21.40
C ALA A 145 -18.60 0.67 -20.37
N GLY A 146 -19.73 0.54 -19.67
CA GLY A 146 -19.98 -0.47 -18.66
C GLY A 146 -19.75 0.02 -17.23
N LYS A 147 -19.67 -0.93 -16.29
CA LYS A 147 -19.45 -0.66 -14.87
C LYS A 147 -17.95 -0.49 -14.59
N ALA A 148 -17.57 0.67 -14.08
CA ALA A 148 -16.24 0.92 -13.54
C ALA A 148 -16.29 0.86 -12.01
N THR A 149 -15.25 0.32 -11.39
CA THR A 149 -15.11 0.25 -9.93
C THR A 149 -13.76 0.77 -9.52
N MET A 150 -13.76 1.67 -8.55
CA MET A 150 -12.56 2.24 -7.94
C MET A 150 -12.65 2.05 -6.43
N GLY A 151 -11.51 2.00 -5.76
CA GLY A 151 -11.50 1.86 -4.32
C GLY A 151 -10.12 1.95 -3.74
N LEU A 152 -10.08 2.09 -2.42
CA LEU A 152 -8.86 2.31 -1.66
C LEU A 152 -9.02 1.76 -0.24
N LEU A 153 -7.89 1.42 0.37
CA LEU A 153 -7.81 1.17 1.80
C LEU A 153 -7.60 2.51 2.50
N VAL A 154 -8.49 2.87 3.42
CA VAL A 154 -8.29 4.00 4.35
C VAL A 154 -7.83 3.42 5.68
N ILE A 155 -6.75 3.97 6.22
CA ILE A 155 -6.33 3.76 7.61
C ILE A 155 -6.44 5.09 8.32
N GLY A 156 -7.14 5.13 9.45
CA GLY A 156 -7.37 6.33 10.25
C GLY A 156 -6.84 6.17 11.66
N PHE A 157 -6.38 7.28 12.22
CA PHE A 157 -5.81 7.38 13.55
C PHE A 157 -6.41 8.59 14.25
N GLU A 158 -6.82 8.42 15.49
CA GLU A 158 -7.30 9.51 16.35
C GLU A 158 -6.14 10.01 17.21
N ASN A 159 -6.06 11.32 17.37
CA ASN A 159 -5.00 11.93 18.17
C ASN A 159 -5.14 11.50 19.64
N PRO A 160 -4.06 11.03 20.29
CA PRO A 160 -4.10 10.65 21.69
C PRO A 160 -4.33 11.84 22.65
N ASP A 161 -4.09 13.09 22.23
CA ASP A 161 -4.33 14.29 23.03
C ASP A 161 -5.84 14.66 23.06
N PRO A 162 -6.51 14.61 24.23
CA PRO A 162 -7.92 14.99 24.36
C PRO A 162 -8.21 16.47 24.06
N HIS A 163 -7.19 17.33 24.10
CA HIS A 163 -7.30 18.77 23.87
C HIS A 163 -6.85 19.21 22.47
N ALA A 164 -6.58 18.26 21.57
CA ALA A 164 -6.21 18.54 20.19
C ALA A 164 -7.23 19.44 19.48
N THR A 165 -6.70 20.40 18.72
CA THR A 165 -7.48 21.28 17.85
C THR A 165 -8.21 20.45 16.78
N GLU A 166 -9.37 20.93 16.28
CA GLU A 166 -10.21 20.14 15.35
C GLU A 166 -9.48 19.61 14.11
N ASP A 167 -8.53 20.38 13.60
CA ASP A 167 -7.65 20.07 12.46
C ASP A 167 -6.57 19.01 12.77
N SER A 168 -6.26 18.80 14.05
CA SER A 168 -5.30 17.80 14.53
C SER A 168 -5.95 16.61 15.23
N LYS A 169 -7.29 16.50 15.27
CA LYS A 169 -8.01 15.37 15.91
C LYS A 169 -7.90 14.05 15.15
N HIS A 170 -7.79 14.10 13.83
CA HIS A 170 -7.82 12.92 12.98
C HIS A 170 -6.69 12.94 11.95
N PHE A 171 -6.08 11.78 11.73
CA PHE A 171 -5.19 11.55 10.61
C PHE A 171 -5.70 10.35 9.81
N SER A 172 -5.59 10.41 8.48
CA SER A 172 -5.98 9.30 7.63
C SER A 172 -5.03 9.18 6.44
N LEU A 173 -4.71 7.94 6.09
CA LEU A 173 -3.89 7.59 4.95
C LEU A 173 -4.68 6.67 4.01
N GLY A 174 -4.71 7.03 2.73
CA GLY A 174 -5.39 6.28 1.69
C GLY A 174 -4.42 5.57 0.75
N PHE A 175 -4.63 4.27 0.53
CA PHE A 175 -3.86 3.46 -0.41
C PHE A 175 -4.72 3.06 -1.60
N ASN A 176 -4.34 3.50 -2.81
CA ASN A 176 -5.10 3.27 -4.05
C ASN A 176 -4.92 1.84 -4.58
N CYS A 177 -5.49 0.85 -3.90
CA CYS A 177 -5.35 -0.58 -4.19
C CYS A 177 -6.57 -1.22 -4.85
N GLY A 178 -7.53 -0.44 -5.36
CA GLY A 178 -8.71 -0.95 -6.07
C GLY A 178 -9.91 -1.35 -5.19
N GLY A 179 -9.81 -1.20 -3.86
CA GLY A 179 -10.90 -1.45 -2.91
C GLY A 179 -11.23 -2.93 -2.68
N GLY A 180 -12.31 -3.18 -1.94
CA GLY A 180 -12.85 -4.53 -1.72
C GLY A 180 -11.82 -5.55 -1.23
N THR A 181 -11.72 -6.70 -1.91
CA THR A 181 -10.83 -7.81 -1.52
C THR A 181 -9.36 -7.44 -1.55
N THR A 182 -8.95 -6.58 -2.47
CA THR A 182 -7.55 -6.15 -2.59
C THR A 182 -7.17 -5.23 -1.45
N ALA A 183 -8.06 -4.32 -1.05
CA ALA A 183 -7.89 -3.49 0.15
C ALA A 183 -7.85 -4.32 1.44
N MET A 184 -8.69 -5.36 1.54
CA MET A 184 -8.65 -6.32 2.65
C MET A 184 -7.31 -7.08 2.68
N ALA A 185 -6.82 -7.57 1.55
CA ALA A 185 -5.53 -8.27 1.47
C ALA A 185 -4.33 -7.36 1.82
N LEU A 186 -4.41 -6.08 1.47
CA LEU A 186 -3.40 -5.09 1.84
C LEU A 186 -3.45 -4.81 3.36
N TRP A 187 -4.65 -4.64 3.93
CA TRP A 187 -4.84 -4.51 5.38
C TRP A 187 -4.31 -5.71 6.16
N GLU A 188 -4.53 -6.92 5.63
CA GLU A 188 -4.01 -8.16 6.20
C GLU A 188 -2.48 -8.18 6.29
N CYS A 189 -1.76 -7.41 5.46
CA CYS A 189 -0.30 -7.30 5.62
C CYS A 189 0.05 -6.69 6.98
N MET A 190 -0.52 -5.54 7.33
CA MET A 190 -0.26 -4.91 8.64
C MET A 190 -0.85 -5.73 9.78
N ARG A 191 -2.08 -6.24 9.63
CA ARG A 191 -2.72 -7.03 10.70
C ARG A 191 -1.99 -8.34 10.97
N SER A 192 -1.65 -9.11 9.92
CA SER A 192 -0.93 -10.39 10.08
C SER A 192 0.47 -10.16 10.65
N TYR A 193 1.14 -9.07 10.26
CA TYR A 193 2.39 -8.67 10.89
C TYR A 193 2.20 -8.42 12.40
N MET A 194 1.23 -7.60 12.78
CA MET A 194 1.00 -7.20 14.17
C MET A 194 0.51 -8.36 15.06
N GLU A 195 -0.30 -9.27 14.54
CA GLU A 195 -0.91 -10.34 15.35
C GLU A 195 -0.15 -11.67 15.25
N ILE A 196 0.32 -12.05 14.07
CA ILE A 196 0.96 -13.35 13.84
C ILE A 196 2.48 -13.19 13.95
N GLY A 197 3.08 -12.39 13.08
CA GLY A 197 4.52 -12.18 13.03
C GLY A 197 5.02 -11.77 11.64
N PRO A 198 6.32 -11.41 11.52
CA PRO A 198 6.92 -11.00 10.25
C PRO A 198 6.91 -12.09 9.16
N GLU A 199 6.91 -13.36 9.53
CA GLU A 199 6.84 -14.52 8.64
C GLU A 199 5.49 -14.69 7.95
N ALA A 200 4.42 -14.14 8.53
CA ALA A 200 3.08 -14.22 7.95
C ALA A 200 2.90 -13.34 6.70
N VAL A 201 3.81 -12.38 6.48
CA VAL A 201 3.76 -11.43 5.37
C VAL A 201 4.95 -11.66 4.46
N GLU A 202 4.72 -11.77 3.14
CA GLU A 202 5.80 -11.94 2.18
C GLU A 202 6.78 -10.75 2.25
N ASP A 203 8.07 -11.04 2.33
CA ASP A 203 9.09 -10.00 2.34
C ASP A 203 9.44 -9.55 0.92
N GLN A 204 9.06 -8.32 0.59
CA GLN A 204 9.40 -7.67 -0.67
C GLN A 204 10.37 -6.50 -0.48
N THR A 205 10.90 -6.29 0.73
CA THR A 205 11.84 -5.19 1.04
C THR A 205 13.18 -5.33 0.33
N ALA A 206 13.53 -6.55 -0.11
CA ALA A 206 14.67 -6.84 -0.97
C ALA A 206 14.62 -6.11 -2.33
N ARG A 207 13.54 -5.40 -2.68
CA ARG A 207 13.51 -4.49 -3.83
C ARG A 207 14.34 -3.22 -3.62
N PHE A 208 14.55 -2.81 -2.38
CA PHE A 208 15.33 -1.61 -2.03
C PHE A 208 16.82 -1.93 -1.89
N ASP A 209 17.16 -3.03 -1.20
CA ASP A 209 18.54 -3.46 -1.00
C ASP A 209 18.95 -4.45 -2.09
N ARG A 210 19.45 -3.93 -3.22
CA ARG A 210 20.00 -4.75 -4.31
C ARG A 210 21.40 -4.27 -4.67
N SER A 211 22.41 -5.02 -4.22
CA SER A 211 23.82 -4.86 -4.60
C SER A 211 24.09 -5.15 -6.08
N LYS A 212 23.13 -5.75 -6.79
CA LYS A 212 23.21 -6.03 -8.24
C LYS A 212 22.71 -4.85 -9.07
N GLY A 213 23.35 -4.61 -10.21
CA GLY A 213 22.92 -3.60 -11.18
C GLY A 213 21.52 -3.86 -11.75
N ILE A 214 20.84 -2.81 -12.23
CA ILE A 214 19.46 -2.81 -12.74
C ILE A 214 19.19 -3.96 -13.74
N TRP A 215 20.09 -4.19 -14.69
CA TRP A 215 19.95 -5.25 -15.68
C TRP A 215 20.04 -6.66 -15.09
N ALA A 216 20.94 -6.89 -14.14
CA ALA A 216 21.08 -8.19 -13.49
C ALA A 216 19.82 -8.51 -12.67
N THR A 217 19.28 -7.50 -12.00
CA THR A 217 18.00 -7.59 -11.28
C THR A 217 16.85 -7.94 -12.22
N TYR A 218 16.73 -7.22 -13.33
CA TYR A 218 15.68 -7.46 -14.32
C TYR A 218 15.75 -8.88 -14.89
N LEU A 219 16.95 -9.42 -15.13
CA LEU A 219 17.13 -10.81 -15.58
C LEU A 219 16.70 -11.83 -14.54
N ASP A 220 17.01 -11.61 -13.25
CA ASP A 220 16.57 -12.48 -12.16
C ASP A 220 15.03 -12.51 -12.07
N ASP A 221 14.38 -11.35 -12.18
CA ASP A 221 12.92 -11.22 -12.18
C ASP A 221 12.30 -11.89 -13.41
N LEU A 222 12.94 -11.79 -14.58
CA LEU A 222 12.54 -12.48 -15.81
C LEU A 222 12.63 -14.00 -15.66
N ILE A 223 13.72 -14.53 -15.09
CA ILE A 223 13.88 -15.97 -14.82
C ILE A 223 12.81 -16.44 -13.81
N LYS A 224 12.52 -15.65 -12.78
CA LYS A 224 11.46 -15.96 -11.80
C LYS A 224 10.08 -16.00 -12.45
N ALA A 225 9.76 -15.01 -13.28
CA ALA A 225 8.50 -14.97 -14.03
C ALA A 225 8.38 -16.16 -15.00
N ALA A 226 9.46 -16.50 -15.72
CA ALA A 226 9.48 -17.63 -16.65
C ALA A 226 9.23 -18.97 -15.96
N LYS A 227 9.76 -19.15 -14.74
CA LYS A 227 9.50 -20.35 -13.92
C LYS A 227 8.05 -20.43 -13.44
N LEU A 228 7.40 -19.30 -13.19
CA LEU A 228 6.02 -19.25 -12.67
C LEU A 228 4.96 -19.35 -13.76
N ARG A 229 5.19 -18.72 -14.92
CA ARG A 229 4.16 -18.50 -15.97
C ARG A 229 4.57 -19.00 -17.36
N GLY A 230 5.81 -19.48 -17.52
CA GLY A 230 6.37 -19.97 -18.78
C GLY A 230 7.03 -18.88 -19.62
N TRP A 231 8.06 -19.27 -20.38
CA TRP A 231 8.90 -18.35 -21.16
C TRP A 231 8.14 -17.51 -22.19
N PHE A 232 7.13 -18.08 -22.86
CA PHE A 232 6.37 -17.34 -23.87
C PHE A 232 5.64 -16.15 -23.26
N VAL A 233 4.90 -16.38 -22.17
CA VAL A 233 4.19 -15.32 -21.45
C VAL A 233 5.19 -14.31 -20.91
N THR A 234 6.32 -14.77 -20.38
CA THR A 234 7.34 -13.90 -19.81
C THR A 234 8.02 -12.98 -20.82
N VAL A 235 8.39 -13.51 -21.98
CA VAL A 235 9.01 -12.69 -23.04
C VAL A 235 8.01 -11.66 -23.57
N LEU A 236 6.73 -12.01 -23.68
CA LEU A 236 5.69 -11.07 -24.12
C LEU A 236 5.41 -10.00 -23.06
N TRP A 237 5.19 -10.41 -21.81
CA TRP A 237 4.71 -9.52 -20.75
C TRP A 237 5.86 -8.80 -20.05
N GLU A 238 6.74 -9.50 -19.35
CA GLU A 238 7.87 -8.90 -18.64
C GLU A 238 8.95 -8.37 -19.60
N GLY A 239 9.13 -9.03 -20.75
CA GLY A 239 10.03 -8.61 -21.84
C GLY A 239 9.49 -7.40 -22.62
N PHE A 240 8.64 -7.67 -23.61
CA PHE A 240 8.17 -6.65 -24.54
C PHE A 240 7.31 -5.58 -23.86
N CYS A 241 6.21 -5.96 -23.18
CA CYS A 241 5.36 -4.98 -22.52
C CYS A 241 6.09 -4.28 -21.37
N GLY A 242 6.84 -5.02 -20.56
CA GLY A 242 7.57 -4.50 -19.40
C GLY A 242 8.63 -3.48 -19.79
N ILE A 243 9.43 -3.74 -20.83
CA ILE A 243 10.49 -2.79 -21.26
C ILE A 243 9.88 -1.66 -22.08
N PHE A 244 9.09 -1.97 -23.12
CA PHE A 244 8.68 -0.97 -24.10
C PHE A 244 7.41 -0.23 -23.68
N ILE A 245 6.39 -0.93 -23.20
CA ILE A 245 5.06 -0.32 -22.91
C ILE A 245 5.02 0.31 -21.52
N PHE A 246 5.65 -0.29 -20.52
CA PHE A 246 5.59 0.18 -19.13
C PHE A 246 6.90 0.76 -18.59
N ASN A 247 8.01 0.61 -19.32
CA ASN A 247 9.33 1.10 -18.95
C ASN A 247 9.73 0.73 -17.51
N THR A 248 9.64 -0.56 -17.20
CA THR A 248 9.99 -1.15 -15.90
C THR A 248 11.42 -0.83 -15.45
N LEU A 249 12.36 -0.60 -16.38
CA LEU A 249 13.72 -0.16 -16.06
C LEU A 249 13.75 1.27 -15.50
N LEU A 250 12.98 2.20 -16.08
CA LEU A 250 12.86 3.55 -15.54
C LEU A 250 12.21 3.55 -14.16
N ILE A 251 11.21 2.67 -13.95
CA ILE A 251 10.59 2.47 -12.64
C ILE A 251 11.65 2.06 -11.61
N ASP A 252 12.43 1.03 -11.91
CA ASP A 252 13.49 0.52 -11.02
C ASP A 252 14.55 1.61 -10.72
N VAL A 253 14.95 2.40 -11.72
CA VAL A 253 15.88 3.53 -11.53
C VAL A 253 15.31 4.57 -10.56
N LEU A 254 14.07 5.01 -10.77
CA LEU A 254 13.45 6.07 -9.98
C LEU A 254 13.12 5.60 -8.55
N GLU A 255 12.64 4.36 -8.41
CA GLU A 255 12.39 3.76 -7.10
C GLU A 255 13.68 3.63 -6.30
N ARG A 256 14.78 3.14 -6.90
CA ARG A 256 16.09 3.07 -6.23
C ARG A 256 16.61 4.44 -5.85
N TRP A 257 16.47 5.42 -6.73
CA TRP A 257 16.96 6.78 -6.45
C TRP A 257 16.25 7.41 -5.24
N LYS A 258 14.97 7.11 -5.04
CA LYS A 258 14.17 7.72 -3.97
C LYS A 258 14.02 6.90 -2.71
N LEU A 259 14.05 5.57 -2.81
CA LEU A 259 13.73 4.65 -1.72
C LEU A 259 14.91 3.75 -1.33
N ASN A 260 16.14 4.01 -1.80
CA ASN A 260 17.33 3.29 -1.36
C ASN A 260 18.40 4.23 -0.74
N PRO A 261 18.58 4.25 0.60
CA PRO A 261 17.77 3.54 1.59
C PRO A 261 16.36 4.17 1.74
N PRO A 262 15.35 3.43 2.21
CA PRO A 262 14.05 4.01 2.50
C PRO A 262 14.18 5.11 3.57
N PRO A 263 13.31 6.13 3.59
CA PRO A 263 13.33 7.17 4.62
C PRO A 263 13.07 6.56 6.01
N ASP A 264 13.73 7.11 7.03
CA ASP A 264 13.59 6.69 8.43
C ASP A 264 12.96 7.79 9.29
N LEU A 265 12.40 7.41 10.44
CA LEU A 265 11.88 8.33 11.44
C LEU A 265 13.05 8.95 12.23
N PRO A 266 13.30 10.27 12.14
CA PRO A 266 14.51 10.90 12.69
C PRO A 266 14.43 11.22 14.19
N TYR A 267 13.34 10.88 14.87
CA TYR A 267 13.08 11.29 16.25
C TYR A 267 13.82 10.39 17.25
N PRO A 268 14.65 10.92 18.17
CA PRO A 268 15.42 10.12 19.13
C PRO A 268 14.56 9.16 19.96
N ASP A 269 13.43 9.66 20.47
CA ASP A 269 12.49 8.89 21.27
C ASP A 269 11.87 7.74 20.45
N ILE A 270 11.60 7.97 19.16
CA ILE A 270 11.09 6.93 18.26
C ILE A 270 12.17 5.92 17.91
N ILE A 271 13.43 6.32 17.77
CA ILE A 271 14.55 5.40 17.57
C ILE A 271 14.68 4.47 18.77
N GLU A 272 14.59 5.00 19.99
CA GLU A 272 14.60 4.20 21.21
C GLU A 272 13.36 3.31 21.33
N TRP A 273 12.19 3.85 21.06
CA TRP A 273 10.92 3.11 21.00
C TRP A 273 10.93 2.01 19.92
N SER A 274 11.72 2.15 18.86
CA SER A 274 11.83 1.14 17.79
C SER A 274 12.76 -0.02 18.14
N LYS A 275 13.51 0.07 19.26
CA LYS A 275 14.41 -1.01 19.68
C LYS A 275 13.61 -2.26 20.11
N PRO A 276 14.14 -3.47 19.83
CA PRO A 276 13.50 -4.70 20.22
C PRO A 276 13.43 -4.84 21.74
N LEU A 277 12.29 -5.29 22.23
CA LEU A 277 12.02 -5.64 23.61
C LEU A 277 12.19 -7.14 23.83
N PRO A 278 12.65 -7.55 25.03
CA PRO A 278 12.56 -8.94 25.45
C PRO A 278 11.10 -9.45 25.38
N PRO A 279 10.87 -10.73 25.01
CA PRO A 279 9.52 -11.30 24.89
C PRO A 279 8.64 -11.14 26.14
N GLU A 280 9.24 -11.09 27.32
CA GLU A 280 8.55 -10.90 28.61
C GLU A 280 7.87 -9.52 28.74
N HIS A 281 8.38 -8.53 28.01
CA HIS A 281 7.87 -7.15 28.01
C HIS A 281 6.96 -6.85 26.81
N TRP A 282 6.60 -7.86 26.02
CA TRP A 282 5.69 -7.64 24.90
C TRP A 282 4.28 -7.33 25.42
N ALA A 283 3.69 -6.28 24.86
CA ALA A 283 2.30 -5.94 25.10
C ALA A 283 1.40 -7.09 24.60
N LYS A 284 0.42 -7.45 25.42
CA LYS A 284 -0.54 -8.52 25.10
C LYS A 284 -1.78 -7.95 24.43
N GLN A 285 -2.49 -8.81 23.71
CA GLN A 285 -3.81 -8.48 23.16
C GLN A 285 -4.79 -8.15 24.29
N SER A 286 -5.72 -7.24 24.05
CA SER A 286 -6.83 -7.05 24.99
C SER A 286 -7.77 -8.25 24.97
N PRO A 287 -8.46 -8.55 26.10
CA PRO A 287 -9.48 -9.62 26.13
C PRO A 287 -10.62 -9.40 25.13
N GLU A 288 -10.93 -8.14 24.82
CA GLU A 288 -11.95 -7.78 23.84
C GLU A 288 -11.51 -8.19 22.42
N LEU A 289 -10.26 -7.92 22.05
CA LEU A 289 -9.71 -8.31 20.76
C LEU A 289 -9.60 -9.84 20.63
N GLU A 290 -9.12 -10.52 21.66
CA GLU A 290 -9.03 -12.00 21.68
C GLU A 290 -10.40 -12.65 21.41
N ALA A 291 -11.44 -12.18 22.12
CA ALA A 291 -12.80 -12.67 21.94
C ALA A 291 -13.35 -12.36 20.52
N ALA A 292 -13.06 -11.16 20.00
CA ALA A 292 -13.49 -10.76 18.66
C ALA A 292 -12.81 -11.58 17.56
N ILE A 293 -11.51 -11.87 17.69
CA ILE A 293 -10.75 -12.73 16.75
C ILE A 293 -11.31 -14.15 16.80
N ALA A 294 -11.45 -14.75 17.98
CA ALA A 294 -11.94 -16.12 18.12
C ALA A 294 -13.35 -16.29 17.50
N LYS A 295 -14.24 -15.33 17.74
CA LYS A 295 -15.57 -15.31 17.10
C LYS A 295 -15.46 -15.24 15.59
N ARG A 296 -14.60 -14.36 15.07
CA ARG A 296 -14.46 -14.14 13.63
C ARG A 296 -13.86 -15.34 12.91
N GLU A 297 -12.88 -16.00 13.51
CA GLU A 297 -12.28 -17.21 12.96
C GLU A 297 -13.28 -18.36 12.88
N ALA A 298 -14.14 -18.52 13.90
CA ALA A 298 -15.22 -19.50 13.87
C ALA A 298 -16.23 -19.21 12.74
N GLU A 299 -16.59 -17.95 12.51
CA GLU A 299 -17.45 -17.54 11.39
C GLU A 299 -16.81 -17.86 10.03
N LEU A 300 -15.52 -17.56 9.86
CA LEU A 300 -14.79 -17.83 8.62
C LEU A 300 -14.65 -19.33 8.35
N ALA A 301 -14.39 -20.13 9.38
CA ALA A 301 -14.31 -21.58 9.27
C ALA A 301 -15.66 -22.20 8.84
N ALA A 302 -16.76 -21.74 9.43
CA ALA A 302 -18.10 -22.18 9.05
C ALA A 302 -18.45 -21.80 7.59
N GLN A 303 -18.06 -20.60 7.14
CA GLN A 303 -18.23 -20.17 5.75
C GLN A 303 -17.45 -21.07 4.79
N ALA A 304 -16.17 -21.33 5.08
CA ALA A 304 -15.33 -22.19 4.25
C ALA A 304 -15.89 -23.62 4.14
N GLN A 305 -16.44 -24.18 5.22
CA GLN A 305 -17.10 -25.49 5.19
C GLN A 305 -18.35 -25.50 4.34
N SER A 306 -19.15 -24.42 4.38
CA SER A 306 -20.36 -24.30 3.57
C SER A 306 -20.08 -24.13 2.07
N GLU A 307 -18.95 -23.52 1.69
CA GLU A 307 -18.56 -23.36 0.28
C GLU A 307 -18.00 -24.65 -0.34
N LEU A 308 -17.55 -25.59 0.50
CA LEU A 308 -17.01 -26.89 0.10
C LEU A 308 -18.08 -28.00 0.02
N ALA A 309 -19.27 -27.77 0.59
CA ALA A 309 -20.40 -28.71 0.62
C ALA A 309 -21.34 -28.49 -0.58
#